data_AF-A0A940N0G8-F1
#
_entry.id   AF-A0A940N0G8-F1
#
_cell.length_a   1.000
_cell.length_b   1.000
_cell.length_c   1.000
_cell.angle_alpha   90.00
_cell.angle_beta   90.00
_cell.angle_gamma   90.00
#
_symmetry.space_group_name_H-M   'P 1'
#
loop_
_entity.id
_entity.type
_entity.pdbx_description
1 polymer ?
#
loop_
_entity_poly.entity_id
_entity_poly.type
_entity_poly.pdbx_seq_one_letter_code
_entity_poly.pdbx_strand_id
1 'polypeptide(L)' 'MSPPMSSDAPLIAVFSDDETALAAVAETRAELLRTPSPGVVLLRPVQGLRERLYAAGAAVVVP' A
#
# COMPACT_ATOMS: atom_id res chain seq x y z
N MET A 1 13.56 -27.19 -5.89
CA MET A 1 12.97 -26.03 -6.59
C MET A 1 12.66 -24.97 -5.55
N SER A 2 13.43 -23.88 -5.51
CA SER A 2 13.01 -22.71 -4.74
C SER A 2 11.76 -22.12 -5.40
N PRO A 3 10.74 -21.67 -4.64
CA PRO A 3 9.58 -21.02 -5.24
C PRO A 3 10.06 -19.80 -6.07
N PRO A 4 9.38 -19.46 -7.17
CA PRO A 4 9.70 -18.23 -7.88
C PRO A 4 9.56 -17.08 -6.90
N MET A 5 10.65 -16.37 -6.62
CA MET A 5 10.58 -15.08 -5.97
C MET A 5 9.87 -14.15 -6.96
N SER A 6 8.54 -14.11 -6.94
CA SER A 6 7.82 -12.90 -7.36
C SER A 6 8.14 -11.84 -6.31
N SER A 7 9.36 -11.32 -6.41
CA SER A 7 9.99 -10.32 -5.56
C SER A 7 9.50 -8.93 -5.94
N ASP A 8 8.19 -8.76 -6.13
CA ASP A 8 7.66 -7.41 -6.24
C ASP A 8 7.81 -6.78 -4.86
N ALA A 9 8.62 -5.73 -4.79
CA ALA A 9 8.93 -5.02 -3.57
C ALA A 9 7.63 -4.46 -2.96
N PRO A 10 7.51 -4.44 -1.60
CA PRO A 10 6.30 -3.98 -0.94
C PRO A 10 6.04 -2.52 -1.28
N LEU A 11 4.79 -2.18 -1.61
CA LEU A 11 4.44 -0.78 -1.82
C LEU A 11 4.34 -0.07 -0.48
N ILE A 12 5.01 1.07 -0.35
CA ILE A 12 4.84 2.00 0.77
C ILE A 12 3.98 3.15 0.28
N ALA A 13 2.86 3.40 0.96
CA ALA A 13 2.00 4.55 0.72
C ALA A 13 1.93 5.45 1.95
N VAL A 14 1.97 6.76 1.71
CA VAL A 14 1.93 7.80 2.73
C VAL A 14 0.66 8.63 2.57
N PHE A 15 -0.06 8.81 3.68
CA PHE A 15 -1.30 9.56 3.81
C PHE A 15 -1.15 10.64 4.90
N SER A 16 -2.11 11.56 4.99
CA SER A 16 -2.11 12.65 5.98
C SER A 16 -2.20 12.14 7.43
N ASP A 17 -2.93 11.05 7.64
CA ASP A 17 -3.27 10.50 8.94
C ASP A 17 -3.64 9.01 8.82
N ASP A 18 -3.78 8.36 9.98
CA ASP A 18 -4.06 6.92 10.07
C ASP A 18 -5.48 6.56 9.60
N GLU A 19 -6.47 7.42 9.86
CA GLU A 19 -7.85 7.20 9.44
C GLU A 19 -7.96 7.13 7.92
N THR A 20 -7.34 8.10 7.24
CA THR A 20 -7.29 8.15 5.77
C THR A 20 -6.54 6.95 5.20
N ALA A 21 -5.42 6.56 5.82
CA ALA A 21 -4.67 5.39 5.38
C ALA A 21 -5.48 4.09 5.48
N LEU A 22 -6.18 3.87 6.59
CA LEU A 22 -7.01 2.68 6.81
C LEU A 22 -8.22 2.66 5.87
N ALA A 23 -8.86 3.82 5.65
CA ALA A 23 -9.95 3.95 4.68
C ALA A 23 -9.48 3.60 3.26
N ALA A 24 -8.33 4.12 2.83
CA ALA A 24 -7.74 3.82 1.53
C ALA A 24 -7.38 2.33 1.36
N VAL A 25 -6.85 1.68 2.40
CA VAL A 25 -6.58 0.23 2.37
C VAL A 25 -7.87 -0.57 2.17
N ALA A 26 -8.94 -0.22 2.88
CA ALA A 26 -10.24 -0.87 2.75
C ALA A 26 -10.86 -0.63 1.36
N GLU A 27 -10.86 0.62 0.87
CA GLU A 27 -11.41 1.01 -0.43
C GLU A 27 -10.72 0.29 -1.59
N THR A 28 -9.38 0.26 -1.56
CA THR A 28 -8.56 -0.34 -2.62
C THR A 28 -8.45 -1.86 -2.51
N ARG A 29 -9.00 -2.44 -1.43
CA ARG A 29 -8.86 -3.86 -1.06
C ARG A 29 -7.40 -4.30 -1.06
N ALA A 30 -6.52 -3.43 -0.58
CA ALA A 30 -5.09 -3.71 -0.49
C ALA A 30 -4.82 -4.74 0.62
N GLU A 31 -3.86 -5.64 0.39
CA GLU A 31 -3.36 -6.51 1.43
C GLU A 31 -2.34 -5.73 2.28
N LEU A 32 -2.73 -5.39 3.50
CA LEU A 32 -1.89 -4.69 4.46
C LEU A 32 -0.85 -5.64 5.06
N LEU A 33 0.43 -5.30 4.88
CA LEU A 33 1.55 -6.03 5.49
C LEU A 33 1.87 -5.47 6.87
N ARG A 34 1.93 -4.14 7.02
CA ARG A 34 2.22 -3.44 8.29
C ARG A 34 1.93 -1.94 8.23
N THR A 35 1.76 -1.33 9.40
CA THR A 35 1.68 0.12 9.63
C THR A 35 2.88 0.59 10.46
N PRO A 36 4.00 0.99 9.83
CA PRO A 36 5.22 1.37 10.57
C PRO A 36 5.08 2.68 11.36
N SER A 37 4.16 3.55 10.97
CA SER A 37 3.84 4.81 11.63
C SER A 37 2.44 5.28 11.21
N PRO A 38 1.79 6.18 11.97
CA PRO A 38 0.52 6.78 11.56
C PRO A 38 0.60 7.35 10.14
N GLY A 39 -0.42 7.05 9.31
CA GLY A 39 -0.48 7.51 7.92
C GLY A 39 0.47 6.79 6.95
N VAL A 40 1.28 5.83 7.39
CA VAL A 40 2.17 5.06 6.52
C VAL A 40 1.76 3.60 6.52
N VAL A 41 1.55 3.04 5.33
CA VAL A 41 1.17 1.64 5.14
C VAL A 41 2.15 0.94 4.21
N LEU A 42 2.51 -0.29 4.55
CA LEU A 42 3.20 -1.22 3.66
C LEU A 42 2.20 -2.25 3.15
N LEU A 43 2.14 -2.42 1.84
CA LEU A 43 1.12 -3.18 1.16
C LEU A 43 1.74 -4.20 0.23
N ARG A 44 1.06 -5.34 0.03
CA ARG A 44 1.45 -6.28 -1.00
C ARG A 44 1.20 -5.66 -2.38
N PRO A 45 2.19 -5.66 -3.28
CA PRO A 45 1.99 -5.14 -4.63
C PRO A 45 1.00 -6.03 -5.39
N VAL A 46 0.02 -5.39 -6.00
CA VAL A 46 -0.86 -5.99 -7.02
C VAL A 46 -1.02 -5.00 -8.16
N GLN A 47 -1.28 -5.51 -9.37
CA GLN A 47 -1.40 -4.69 -10.57
C GLN A 47 -2.45 -3.58 -10.37
N GLY A 48 -2.07 -2.34 -10.71
CA GLY A 48 -2.93 -1.16 -10.62
C GLY A 48 -3.13 -0.61 -9.20
N LEU A 49 -2.51 -1.21 -8.17
CA LEU A 49 -2.70 -0.76 -6.79
C LEU A 49 -2.14 0.65 -6.57
N ARG A 50 -1.00 0.98 -7.20
CA ARG A 50 -0.37 2.30 -7.09
C ARG A 50 -1.34 3.42 -7.49
N GLU A 51 -1.99 3.28 -8.65
CA GLU A 51 -2.92 4.26 -9.19
C GLU A 51 -4.16 4.39 -8.30
N ARG A 52 -4.68 3.26 -7.79
CA ARG A 52 -5.81 3.27 -6.87
C ARG A 52 -5.48 3.95 -5.54
N LEU A 53 -4.26 3.78 -5.02
CA LEU A 53 -3.82 4.43 -3.79
C LEU A 53 -3.74 5.95 -3.96
N TYR A 54 -3.22 6.43 -5.11
CA TYR A 54 -3.24 7.86 -5.42
C TYR A 54 -4.68 8.40 -5.53
N ALA A 55 -5.58 7.66 -6.18
CA ALA A 55 -7.00 8.04 -6.25
C ALA A 55 -7.68 8.09 -4.88
N ALA A 56 -7.26 7.22 -3.95
CA ALA A 56 -7.71 7.17 -2.56
C ALA A 56 -7.02 8.20 -1.63
N GLY A 57 -6.21 9.12 -2.17
CA GLY A 57 -5.63 10.23 -1.41
C GLY A 57 -4.22 10.00 -0.88
N ALA A 58 -3.49 8.99 -1.36
CA ALA A 58 -2.07 8.85 -1.03
C ALA A 58 -1.26 10.05 -1.58
N ALA A 59 -0.44 10.66 -0.72
CA ALA A 59 0.46 11.73 -1.12
C ALA A 59 1.67 11.19 -1.91
N VAL A 60 2.18 10.02 -1.49
CA VAL A 60 3.34 9.36 -2.09
C VAL A 60 3.12 7.86 -2.07
N VAL A 61 3.46 7.20 -3.18
CA VAL A 61 3.51 5.74 -3.30
C VAL A 61 4.83 5.32 -3.94
N VAL A 62 5.63 4.51 -3.22
CA VAL A 62 6.94 4.00 -3.66
C VAL A 62 7.00 2.47 -3.55
N PRO A 63 7.75 1.79 -4.44
CA PRO A 63 8.05 0.37 -4.32
C PRO A 63 9.11 0.09 -3.25
#